data_AF-A0A6G3MGC5-F1
#
_entry.id   AF-A0A6G3MGC5-F1
#
_cell.length_a   1.000
_cell.length_b   1.000
_cell.length_c   1.000
_cell.angle_alpha   90.00
_cell.angle_beta   90.00
_cell.angle_gamma   90.00
#
_symmetry.space_group_name_H-M   'P 1'
#
loop_
_entity.id
_entity.type
_entity.pdbx_description
1 polymer ?
#
loop_
_entity_poly.entity_id
_entity_poly.type
_entity_poly.pdbx_seq_one_letter_code
_entity_poly.pdbx_strand_id
1 'polypeptide(L)'
;MDRNTIIPLKIIDDLYIRFIFAAPTSEKSSLIRMMFRVELAHWFYWDYHCKKDIKLPKVKFRQFLEILINKHCFMPNFKSINDTLSQFREYKNKVPVYGLIMVSTDFEKVVLVQNYETRKWVFPKGKINESESPVDCAIREVIIFKFVDINNTFKIFDIFFISSK
;
A
#
# COMPACT_ATOMS: atom_id res chain seq x y z
N MET A 1 10.80 15.50 22.89
CA MET A 1 9.67 15.09 22.02
C MET A 1 9.09 16.36 21.41
N ASP A 2 9.29 16.56 20.10
CA ASP A 2 8.83 17.77 19.41
C ASP A 2 7.30 17.88 19.41
N ARG A 3 6.80 19.08 19.70
CA ARG A 3 5.38 19.38 19.92
C ARG A 3 4.51 19.43 18.64
N ASN A 4 5.07 19.09 17.47
CA ASN A 4 4.40 19.23 16.17
C ASN A 4 3.93 17.91 15.52
N THR A 5 3.89 16.80 16.27
CA THR A 5 3.69 15.44 15.68
C THR A 5 2.48 14.70 16.23
N ILE A 6 1.60 15.38 16.98
CA ILE A 6 0.52 14.71 17.72
C ILE A 6 -0.74 14.64 16.86
N ILE A 7 -1.07 13.44 16.40
CA ILE A 7 -2.37 13.18 15.77
C ILE A 7 -3.45 13.26 16.86
N PRO A 8 -4.57 13.99 16.64
CA PRO A 8 -5.68 14.03 17.58
C PRO A 8 -6.17 12.64 17.98
N LEU A 9 -6.35 12.42 19.29
CA LEU A 9 -6.71 11.11 19.85
C LEU A 9 -7.99 10.53 19.25
N LYS A 10 -8.98 11.38 18.98
CA LYS A 10 -10.25 10.99 18.35
C LYS A 10 -10.06 10.36 16.97
N ILE A 11 -9.09 10.87 16.19
CA ILE A 11 -8.76 10.31 14.87
C ILE A 11 -8.10 8.95 15.05
N ILE A 12 -7.15 8.83 15.97
CA ILE A 12 -6.50 7.54 16.26
C ILE A 12 -7.52 6.48 16.69
N ASP A 13 -8.50 6.83 17.52
CA ASP A 13 -9.55 5.90 17.95
C ASP A 13 -10.48 5.49 16.81
N ASP A 14 -10.91 6.43 15.96
CA ASP A 14 -11.70 6.08 14.76
C ASP A 14 -10.93 5.12 13.86
N LEU A 15 -9.66 5.42 13.56
CA LEU A 15 -8.82 4.58 12.71
C LEU A 15 -8.61 3.19 13.33
N TYR A 16 -8.36 3.12 14.64
CA TYR A 16 -8.23 1.86 15.36
C TYR A 16 -9.52 1.05 15.26
N ILE A 17 -10.67 1.64 15.58
CA ILE A 17 -11.95 0.93 15.56
C ILE A 17 -12.27 0.42 14.15
N ARG A 18 -12.13 1.30 13.15
CA ARG A 18 -12.49 1.06 11.76
C ARG A 18 -11.64 -0.01 11.10
N PHE A 19 -10.33 0.01 11.30
CA PHE A 19 -9.40 -0.84 10.54
C PHE A 19 -8.82 -2.00 11.34
N ILE A 20 -8.72 -1.88 12.66
CA ILE A 20 -7.97 -2.81 13.51
C ILE A 20 -8.91 -3.61 14.40
N PHE A 21 -9.75 -2.94 15.18
CA PHE A 21 -10.71 -3.60 16.08
C PHE A 21 -11.76 -4.40 15.30
N ALA A 22 -12.28 -3.85 14.21
CA ALA A 22 -13.27 -4.52 13.37
C ALA A 22 -12.70 -5.69 12.54
N ALA A 23 -11.39 -5.95 12.58
CA ALA A 23 -10.78 -7.01 11.78
C ALA A 23 -11.26 -8.42 12.22
N PRO A 24 -11.41 -9.38 11.28
CA PRO A 24 -11.73 -10.77 11.61
C PRO A 24 -10.68 -11.41 12.53
N THR A 25 -11.09 -12.36 13.37
CA THR A 25 -10.20 -13.04 14.31
C THR A 25 -9.06 -13.79 13.61
N SER A 26 -9.31 -14.33 12.42
CA SER A 26 -8.30 -14.99 11.58
C SER A 26 -7.17 -14.05 11.15
N GLU A 27 -7.44 -12.75 10.99
CA GLU A 27 -6.43 -11.75 10.68
C GLU A 27 -5.71 -11.26 11.94
N LYS A 28 -6.45 -11.12 13.05
CA LYS A 28 -5.90 -10.69 14.35
C LYS A 28 -4.84 -11.62 14.93
N SER A 29 -4.87 -12.90 14.56
CA SER A 29 -3.83 -13.86 14.96
C SER A 29 -2.54 -13.73 14.13
N SER A 30 -2.57 -13.03 13.00
CA SER A 30 -1.42 -12.87 12.11
C SER A 30 -0.82 -11.47 12.20
N LEU A 31 0.42 -11.38 12.66
CA LEU A 31 1.17 -10.12 12.73
C LEU A 31 1.20 -9.41 11.37
N ILE A 32 1.42 -10.16 10.29
CA ILE A 32 1.51 -9.62 8.93
C ILE A 32 0.17 -9.02 8.47
N ARG A 33 -0.95 -9.70 8.73
CA ARG A 33 -2.29 -9.20 8.38
C ARG A 33 -2.64 -7.95 9.16
N MET A 34 -2.34 -7.94 10.47
CA MET A 34 -2.50 -6.75 11.29
C MET A 34 -1.66 -5.57 10.80
N MET A 35 -0.43 -5.82 10.35
CA MET A 35 0.42 -4.77 9.77
C MET A 35 -0.16 -4.19 8.47
N PHE A 36 -0.78 -4.99 7.61
CA PHE A 36 -1.52 -4.47 6.44
C PHE A 36 -2.73 -3.63 6.86
N ARG A 37 -3.45 -3.98 7.93
CA ARG A 37 -4.53 -3.15 8.47
C ARG A 37 -4.02 -1.81 8.99
N VAL A 38 -2.87 -1.79 9.66
CA VAL A 38 -2.22 -0.55 10.10
C VAL A 38 -1.76 0.29 8.90
N GLU A 39 -1.23 -0.33 7.85
CA GLU A 39 -0.86 0.34 6.60
C GLU A 39 -2.08 1.00 5.94
N LEU A 40 -3.21 0.29 5.83
CA LEU A 40 -4.47 0.86 5.33
C LEU A 40 -4.96 2.04 6.18
N ALA A 41 -4.89 1.92 7.51
CA ALA A 41 -5.27 3.01 8.41
C ALA A 41 -4.37 4.25 8.23
N HIS A 42 -3.07 4.05 8.01
CA HIS A 42 -2.11 5.13 7.74
C HIS A 42 -2.40 5.83 6.41
N TRP A 43 -2.67 5.06 5.34
CA TRP A 43 -3.07 5.61 4.04
C TRP A 43 -4.39 6.38 4.15
N PHE A 44 -5.39 5.83 4.84
CA PHE A 44 -6.66 6.54 5.08
C PHE A 44 -6.45 7.84 5.84
N TYR A 45 -5.58 7.86 6.86
CA TYR A 45 -5.21 9.09 7.55
C TYR A 45 -4.64 10.14 6.59
N TRP A 46 -3.69 9.74 5.73
CA TRP A 46 -3.07 10.66 4.77
C TRP A 46 -4.06 11.17 3.72
N ASP A 47 -4.83 10.27 3.12
CA ASP A 47 -5.69 10.57 1.99
C ASP A 47 -7.02 11.21 2.38
N TYR A 48 -7.54 10.91 3.56
CA TYR A 48 -8.81 11.45 4.02
C TYR A 48 -8.61 12.60 5.01
N HIS A 49 -7.86 12.40 6.09
CA HIS A 49 -7.73 13.39 7.15
C HIS A 49 -6.77 14.52 6.77
N CYS A 50 -5.53 14.20 6.38
CA CYS A 50 -4.53 15.23 6.04
C CYS A 50 -4.87 16.02 4.77
N LYS A 51 -5.67 15.45 3.84
CA LYS A 51 -6.19 16.20 2.69
C LYS A 51 -7.31 17.18 3.09
N LYS A 52 -8.10 16.87 4.13
CA LYS A 52 -9.19 17.72 4.62
C LYS A 52 -8.70 18.83 5.55
N ASP A 53 -7.73 18.54 6.40
CA ASP A 53 -7.17 19.50 7.35
C ASP A 53 -5.65 19.56 7.22
N ILE A 54 -5.15 20.66 6.65
CA ILE A 54 -3.73 20.88 6.40
C ILE A 54 -2.91 21.09 7.68
N LYS A 55 -3.56 21.35 8.82
CA LYS A 55 -2.91 21.50 10.13
C LYS A 55 -2.51 20.15 10.73
N LEU A 56 -3.06 19.04 10.22
CA LEU A 56 -2.73 17.72 10.72
C LEU A 56 -1.30 17.32 10.35
N PRO A 57 -0.55 16.68 11.28
CA PRO A 57 0.82 16.29 11.01
C PRO A 57 0.89 15.16 9.99
N LYS A 58 1.71 15.34 8.96
CA LYS A 58 2.02 14.30 7.97
C LYS A 58 3.07 13.35 8.53
N VAL A 59 2.64 12.40 9.35
CA VAL A 59 3.52 11.44 10.02
C VAL A 59 3.95 10.30 9.07
N LYS A 60 5.18 9.81 9.26
CA LYS A 60 5.66 8.61 8.56
C LYS A 60 5.04 7.35 9.15
N PHE A 61 5.00 6.27 8.37
CA PHE A 61 4.39 4.99 8.78
C PHE A 61 4.91 4.47 10.13
N ARG A 62 6.23 4.54 10.37
CA ARG A 62 6.83 4.13 11.65
C ARG A 62 6.26 4.91 12.84
N GLN A 63 6.19 6.23 12.73
CA GLN A 63 5.66 7.08 13.81
C GLN A 63 4.18 6.82 14.04
N PHE A 64 3.42 6.60 12.96
CA PHE A 64 2.01 6.23 13.04
C PHE A 64 1.81 4.90 13.80
N LEU A 65 2.64 3.89 13.49
CA LEU A 65 2.64 2.61 14.18
C LEU A 65 2.97 2.76 15.67
N GLU A 66 4.00 3.54 16.01
CA GLU A 66 4.38 3.86 17.38
C GLU A 66 3.23 4.50 18.16
N ILE A 67 2.55 5.50 17.59
CA ILE A 67 1.38 6.15 18.21
C ILE A 67 0.24 5.16 18.44
N LEU A 68 -0.07 4.31 17.46
CA LEU A 68 -1.14 3.33 17.56
C LEU A 68 -0.86 2.27 18.63
N ILE A 69 0.35 1.69 18.66
CA ILE A 69 0.71 0.64 19.62
C ILE A 69 0.78 1.20 21.04
N ASN A 70 1.33 2.41 21.21
CA ASN A 70 1.40 3.04 22.53
C ASN A 70 0.01 3.31 23.13
N LYS A 71 -0.99 3.54 22.28
CA LYS A 71 -2.37 3.79 22.71
C LYS A 71 -3.17 2.49 22.87
N HIS A 72 -3.02 1.57 21.92
CA HIS A 72 -3.83 0.36 21.81
C HIS A 72 -2.90 -0.85 21.74
N CYS A 73 -3.03 -1.80 22.67
CA CYS A 73 -2.29 -3.06 22.63
C CYS A 73 -3.04 -4.08 21.78
N PHE A 74 -2.72 -4.19 20.48
CA PHE A 74 -3.46 -5.03 19.53
C PHE A 74 -2.58 -5.96 18.69
N MET A 75 -1.26 -5.89 18.82
CA MET A 75 -0.35 -6.64 17.98
C MET A 75 -0.06 -8.03 18.57
N PRO A 76 -0.38 -9.13 17.87
CA PRO A 76 -0.04 -10.48 18.33
C PRO A 76 1.48 -10.68 18.31
N ASN A 77 2.04 -11.31 19.34
CA ASN A 77 3.47 -11.64 19.43
C ASN A 77 4.41 -10.42 19.24
N PHE A 78 3.96 -9.22 19.63
CA PHE A 78 4.75 -8.00 19.54
C PHE A 78 5.97 -8.07 20.45
N LYS A 79 7.17 -7.95 19.87
CA LYS A 79 8.45 -7.88 20.60
C LYS A 79 8.98 -6.45 20.61
N SER A 80 9.17 -5.88 19.42
CA SER A 80 9.61 -4.51 19.23
C SER A 80 9.10 -3.97 17.89
N ILE A 81 8.98 -2.64 17.78
CA ILE A 81 8.61 -1.97 16.53
C ILE A 81 9.61 -2.30 15.41
N ASN A 82 10.90 -2.38 15.73
CA ASN A 82 11.95 -2.66 14.74
C ASN A 82 11.81 -4.06 14.16
N ASP A 83 11.56 -5.06 15.01
CA ASP A 83 11.40 -6.45 14.57
C ASP A 83 10.12 -6.61 13.74
N THR A 84 9.01 -6.01 14.20
CA THR A 84 7.74 -6.04 13.48
C THR A 84 7.85 -5.37 12.11
N LEU A 85 8.49 -4.20 12.01
CA LEU A 85 8.71 -3.53 10.72
C LEU A 85 9.63 -4.33 9.80
N SER A 86 10.67 -4.96 10.35
CA SER A 86 11.59 -5.79 9.58
C SER A 86 10.89 -7.02 9.01
N GLN A 87 10.12 -7.76 9.83
CA GLN A 87 9.32 -8.91 9.38
C GLN A 87 8.29 -8.50 8.32
N PHE A 88 7.61 -7.38 8.53
CA PHE A 88 6.62 -6.87 7.56
C PHE A 88 7.29 -6.51 6.23
N ARG A 89 8.45 -5.86 6.27
CA ARG A 89 9.23 -5.53 5.06
C ARG A 89 9.70 -6.77 4.34
N GLU A 90 10.25 -7.74 5.06
CA GLU A 90 10.72 -9.01 4.49
C GLU A 90 9.58 -9.76 3.82
N TYR A 91 8.41 -9.86 4.47
CA TYR A 91 7.22 -10.44 3.87
C TYR A 91 6.82 -9.67 2.61
N LYS A 92 6.73 -8.34 2.67
CA LYS A 92 6.36 -7.51 1.51
C LYS A 92 7.31 -7.69 0.34
N ASN A 93 8.60 -7.95 0.56
CA ASN A 93 9.56 -8.19 -0.52
C ASN A 93 9.37 -9.55 -1.20
N LYS A 94 8.79 -10.53 -0.51
CA LYS A 94 8.50 -11.86 -1.07
C LYS A 94 7.20 -11.91 -1.87
N VAL A 95 6.34 -10.90 -1.76
CA VAL A 95 5.05 -10.88 -2.47
C VAL A 95 5.30 -10.69 -3.97
N PRO A 96 4.84 -11.64 -4.82
CA PRO A 96 4.96 -11.55 -6.28
C PRO A 96 4.38 -10.25 -6.85
N VAL A 97 5.01 -9.74 -7.92
CA VAL A 97 4.61 -8.52 -8.62
C VAL A 97 4.30 -8.83 -10.09
N TYR A 98 3.14 -8.39 -10.55
CA TYR A 98 2.67 -8.59 -11.92
C TYR A 98 2.28 -7.25 -12.57
N GLY A 99 2.40 -7.17 -13.89
CA GLY A 99 2.07 -5.98 -14.68
C GLY A 99 1.86 -6.29 -16.16
N LEU A 100 1.51 -5.26 -16.95
CA LEU A 100 1.28 -5.37 -18.39
C LEU A 100 2.19 -4.44 -19.18
N ILE A 101 2.77 -4.94 -20.28
CA ILE A 101 3.45 -4.10 -21.25
C ILE A 101 2.38 -3.69 -22.27
N MET A 102 2.07 -2.39 -22.28
CA MET A 102 1.20 -1.80 -23.27
C MET A 102 2.06 -1.12 -24.33
N VAL A 103 1.82 -1.50 -25.58
CA VAL A 103 2.54 -0.99 -26.75
C VAL A 103 1.53 -0.33 -27.68
N SER A 104 1.93 0.73 -28.35
CA SER A 104 1.11 1.36 -29.39
C SER A 104 0.85 0.40 -30.55
N THR A 105 -0.22 0.64 -31.32
CA THR A 105 -0.62 -0.24 -32.43
C THR A 105 0.39 -0.33 -33.57
N ASP A 106 1.25 0.68 -33.70
CA ASP A 106 2.37 0.75 -34.64
C ASP A 106 3.67 0.13 -34.08
N PHE A 107 3.64 -0.36 -32.83
CA PHE A 107 4.78 -0.93 -32.11
C PHE A 107 5.95 0.05 -31.83
N GLU A 108 5.72 1.36 -31.91
CA GLU A 108 6.79 2.37 -31.72
C GLU A 108 6.91 2.90 -30.29
N LYS A 109 5.85 2.81 -29.48
CA LYS A 109 5.75 3.47 -28.17
C LYS A 109 5.28 2.50 -27.10
N VAL A 110 5.73 2.72 -25.87
CA VAL A 110 5.32 1.95 -24.69
C VAL A 110 4.81 2.85 -23.57
N VAL A 111 3.91 2.31 -22.75
CA VAL A 111 3.38 3.03 -21.59
C VAL A 111 4.26 2.76 -20.36
N LEU A 112 4.70 3.83 -19.70
CA LEU A 112 5.44 3.80 -18.45
C LEU A 112 4.77 4.73 -17.42
N VAL A 113 4.90 4.38 -16.15
CA VAL A 113 4.55 5.24 -15.01
C VAL A 113 5.81 5.82 -14.37
N GLN A 114 5.77 7.09 -13.99
CA GLN A 114 6.87 7.72 -13.26
C GLN A 114 6.64 7.64 -11.76
N ASN A 115 7.61 7.09 -11.04
CA ASN A 115 7.60 7.14 -9.58
C ASN A 115 7.85 8.58 -9.11
N TYR A 116 6.97 9.09 -8.24
CA TYR A 116 7.03 10.48 -7.76
C TYR A 116 8.34 10.81 -7.03
N GLU A 117 8.81 9.90 -6.17
CA GLU A 117 9.99 10.12 -5.32
C GLU A 117 11.31 9.93 -6.08
N THR A 118 11.45 8.81 -6.80
CA THR A 118 12.70 8.44 -7.47
C THR A 118 12.81 9.01 -8.88
N ARG A 119 11.72 9.55 -9.43
CA ARG A 119 11.60 10.06 -10.81
C ARG A 119 11.91 9.02 -11.90
N LYS A 120 12.08 7.74 -11.52
CA LYS A 120 12.31 6.62 -12.43
C LYS A 120 11.01 6.24 -13.14
N TRP A 121 11.14 5.94 -14.43
CA TRP A 121 10.07 5.37 -15.25
C TRP A 121 10.09 3.86 -15.14
N VAL A 122 8.93 3.26 -14.90
CA VAL A 122 8.76 1.80 -14.78
C VAL A 122 7.49 1.37 -15.48
N PHE A 123 7.41 0.11 -15.89
CA PHE A 123 6.15 -0.46 -16.35
C PHE A 123 5.11 -0.49 -15.23
N PRO A 124 3.82 -0.29 -15.56
CA PRO A 124 2.75 -0.38 -14.57
C PRO A 124 2.65 -1.81 -14.04
N LYS A 125 2.77 -1.94 -12.72
CA LYS A 125 2.82 -3.23 -12.03
C LYS A 125 2.50 -3.05 -10.55
N GLY A 126 2.07 -4.12 -9.90
CA GLY A 126 1.84 -4.14 -8.46
C GLY A 126 1.75 -5.55 -7.89
N LYS A 127 1.48 -5.63 -6.59
CA LYS A 127 1.55 -6.87 -5.82
C LYS A 127 0.26 -7.67 -5.95
N ILE A 128 0.39 -8.99 -6.04
CA ILE A 128 -0.74 -9.90 -6.06
C ILE A 128 -1.47 -9.92 -4.72
N ASN A 129 -2.80 -9.97 -4.76
CA ASN A 129 -3.63 -10.17 -3.58
C ASN A 129 -3.76 -11.67 -3.25
N GLU A 130 -4.24 -11.96 -2.03
CA GLU A 130 -4.57 -13.34 -1.67
C GLU A 130 -5.67 -13.90 -2.57
N SER A 131 -5.47 -15.12 -3.05
CA SER A 131 -6.41 -15.84 -3.93
C SER A 131 -6.69 -15.17 -5.28
N GLU A 132 -5.87 -14.18 -5.68
CA GLU A 132 -5.94 -13.55 -7.00
C GLU A 132 -5.08 -14.32 -8.01
N SER A 133 -5.50 -14.36 -9.29
CA SER A 133 -4.66 -14.93 -10.34
C SER A 133 -3.61 -13.92 -10.83
N PRO A 134 -2.44 -14.37 -11.33
CA PRO A 134 -1.44 -13.48 -11.93
C PRO A 134 -1.99 -12.53 -13.01
N VAL A 135 -2.90 -13.03 -13.84
CA VAL A 135 -3.52 -12.27 -14.94
C VAL A 135 -4.44 -11.20 -14.39
N ASP A 136 -5.31 -11.55 -13.44
CA ASP A 136 -6.24 -10.60 -12.81
C ASP A 136 -5.47 -9.50 -12.06
N CYS A 137 -4.40 -9.86 -11.36
CA CYS A 137 -3.50 -8.90 -10.72
C CYS A 137 -2.92 -7.91 -11.72
N ALA A 138 -2.36 -8.39 -12.84
CA ALA A 138 -1.76 -7.53 -13.85
C ALA A 138 -2.78 -6.55 -14.46
N ILE A 139 -3.98 -7.03 -14.77
CA ILE A 139 -5.09 -6.23 -15.30
C ILE A 139 -5.54 -5.18 -14.28
N ARG A 140 -5.79 -5.58 -13.03
CA ARG A 140 -6.24 -4.70 -11.95
C ARG A 140 -5.28 -3.53 -11.73
N GLU A 141 -3.98 -3.81 -11.64
CA GLU A 141 -2.95 -2.79 -11.41
C GLU A 141 -2.95 -1.74 -12.54
N VAL A 142 -3.12 -2.16 -13.79
CA VAL A 142 -3.19 -1.24 -14.94
C VAL A 142 -4.47 -0.42 -14.96
N ILE A 143 -5.62 -1.03 -14.66
CA ILE A 143 -6.90 -0.31 -14.57
C ILE A 143 -6.86 0.77 -13.47
N ILE A 144 -6.22 0.48 -12.32
CA ILE A 144 -6.10 1.44 -11.21
C ILE A 144 -5.39 2.74 -11.65
N PHE A 145 -4.40 2.64 -12.54
CA PHE A 145 -3.72 3.81 -13.09
C PHE A 145 -4.55 4.59 -14.12
N LYS A 146 -5.82 4.20 -14.33
CA LYS A 146 -6.74 4.81 -15.30
C LYS A 146 -6.13 4.92 -16.70
N PHE A 147 -5.40 3.88 -17.13
CA PHE A 147 -5.02 3.71 -18.54
C PHE A 147 -6.23 3.31 -19.39
N VAL A 148 -7.34 4.03 -19.22
CA VAL A 148 -8.51 3.93 -20.09
C VAL A 148 -8.10 4.59 -21.39
N ASP A 149 -7.93 3.77 -22.41
CA ASP A 149 -7.58 4.19 -23.76
C ASP A 149 -8.70 5.10 -24.29
N ILE A 150 -8.45 6.40 -24.32
CA ILE A 150 -9.41 7.39 -24.82
C ILE A 150 -9.63 7.19 -26.34
N ASN A 151 -8.73 6.51 -27.05
CA ASN A 151 -8.72 6.43 -28.52
C ASN A 151 -8.35 5.07 -29.15
N ASN A 152 -8.36 3.95 -28.40
CA ASN A 152 -7.90 2.62 -28.92
C ASN A 152 -6.45 2.62 -29.48
N THR A 153 -5.60 3.49 -28.95
CA THR A 153 -4.23 3.71 -29.43
C THR A 153 -3.22 2.68 -28.93
N PHE A 154 -3.54 1.94 -27.85
CA PHE A 154 -2.64 1.00 -27.22
C PHE A 154 -3.26 -0.38 -27.13
N LYS A 155 -2.44 -1.41 -27.40
CA LYS A 155 -2.82 -2.81 -27.21
C LYS A 155 -1.98 -3.43 -26.10
N ILE A 156 -2.59 -4.36 -25.37
CA ILE A 156 -1.85 -5.22 -24.46
C ILE A 156 -0.97 -6.11 -25.33
N PHE A 157 0.34 -5.98 -25.17
CA PHE A 157 1.30 -6.79 -25.90
C PHE A 157 1.62 -8.08 -25.14
N ASP A 158 1.85 -7.96 -23.83
CA ASP A 158 2.19 -9.12 -23.00
C ASP A 158 1.89 -8.90 -21.50
N ILE A 159 1.68 -10.01 -20.79
CA ILE A 159 1.60 -10.08 -19.33
C ILE A 159 2.95 -10.56 -18.82
N PHE A 160 3.65 -9.75 -18.05
CA PHE A 160 4.97 -10.12 -17.56
C PHE A 160 4.97 -10.30 -16.05
N PHE A 161 5.64 -11.36 -15.60
CA PHE A 161 5.99 -11.55 -14.21
C PHE A 161 7.31 -10.83 -13.92
N ILE A 162 7.33 -9.95 -12.92
CA ILE A 162 8.59 -9.50 -12.34
C ILE A 162 8.79 -10.26 -11.04
N SER A 163 9.64 -11.28 -11.11
CA SER A 163 10.25 -11.84 -9.92
C SER A 163 11.10 -10.75 -9.27
N SER A 164 10.64 -10.17 -8.17
CA SER A 164 11.48 -9.32 -7.34
C SER A 164 12.51 -10.22 -6.66
N LYS A 165 13.75 -10.19 -7.15
CA LYS A 165 14.91 -10.68 -6.40
C LYS A 165 15.14 -9.81 -5.16
#